data_AF-A0A061J1F7-F1
#
_entry.id   AF-A0A061J1F7-F1
#
_cell.length_a   1.000
_cell.length_b   1.000
_cell.length_c   1.000
_cell.angle_alpha   90.00
_cell.angle_beta   90.00
_cell.angle_gamma   90.00
#
_symmetry.space_group_name_H-M   'P 1'
#
loop_
_entity.id
_entity.type
_entity.pdbx_description
1 polymer ?
#
loop_
_entity_poly.entity_id
_entity_poly.type
_entity_poly.pdbx_seq_one_letter_code
_entity_poly.pdbx_strand_id
1 'polypeptide(L)'
;MRAKAYRITAESELKKQRQKLDLELEFVKRQNELEIIKARQLAETEAERVRRMVAAIGRDTIVAVAQAGPEMQAKLLGGLGLKGYLITDGKSPVNLFNTAQGLINGGVSTQEHP
;
A
#
# COMPACT_ATOMS: atom_id res chain seq x y z
N MET A 1 -56.31 -20.67 35.56
CA MET A 1 -56.04 -21.15 34.18
C MET A 1 -55.29 -20.13 33.30
N ARG A 2 -55.59 -18.82 33.36
CA ARG A 2 -54.92 -17.76 32.57
C ARG A 2 -53.38 -17.73 32.70
N ALA A 3 -52.83 -17.89 33.90
CA ALA A 3 -51.38 -17.90 34.11
C ALA A 3 -50.65 -19.06 33.39
N LYS A 4 -51.27 -20.24 33.29
CA LYS A 4 -50.70 -21.38 32.55
C LYS A 4 -50.73 -21.13 31.04
N ALA A 5 -51.83 -20.58 30.53
CA ALA A 5 -51.95 -20.22 29.11
C ALA A 5 -50.91 -19.16 28.72
N TYR A 6 -50.75 -18.11 29.53
CA TYR A 6 -49.75 -17.06 29.33
C TYR A 6 -48.31 -17.60 29.34
N ARG A 7 -48.00 -18.53 30.25
CA ARG A 7 -46.67 -19.16 30.30
C ARG A 7 -46.38 -19.97 29.04
N ILE A 8 -47.34 -20.76 28.56
CA ILE A 8 -47.18 -21.58 27.35
C ILE A 8 -46.98 -20.69 26.11
N THR A 9 -47.73 -19.59 26.00
CA THR A 9 -47.56 -18.65 24.87
C THR A 9 -46.19 -17.97 24.93
N ALA A 10 -45.77 -17.49 26.10
CA ALA A 10 -44.47 -16.87 26.28
C ALA A 10 -43.30 -17.83 25.98
N GLU A 11 -43.38 -19.09 26.43
CA GLU A 11 -42.37 -20.12 26.12
C GLU A 11 -42.31 -20.44 24.62
N SER A 12 -43.45 -20.48 23.93
CA SER A 12 -43.53 -20.70 22.49
C SER A 12 -42.93 -19.54 21.70
N GLU A 13 -43.22 -18.31 22.09
CA GLU A 13 -42.65 -17.10 21.49
C GLU A 13 -41.14 -17.03 21.70
N LEU A 14 -40.67 -17.30 22.92
CA LEU A 14 -39.25 -17.37 23.24
C LEU A 14 -38.53 -18.43 22.39
N LYS A 15 -39.14 -19.62 22.21
CA LYS A 15 -38.58 -20.68 21.38
C LYS A 15 -38.47 -20.25 19.91
N LYS A 16 -39.51 -19.62 19.36
CA LYS A 16 -39.49 -19.09 17.99
C LYS A 16 -38.40 -18.02 17.81
N GLN A 17 -38.27 -17.11 18.78
CA GLN A 17 -37.24 -16.08 18.75
C GLN A 17 -35.83 -16.69 18.78
N ARG A 18 -35.58 -17.66 19.66
CA ARG A 18 -34.28 -18.36 19.72
C ARG A 18 -33.96 -19.05 18.42
N GLN A 19 -34.89 -19.82 17.84
CA GLN A 19 -34.68 -20.50 16.57
C GLN A 19 -34.36 -19.52 15.42
N LYS A 20 -35.02 -18.36 15.39
CA LYS A 20 -34.73 -17.32 14.41
C LYS A 20 -33.31 -16.77 14.59
N LEU A 21 -32.93 -16.43 15.81
CA LEU A 21 -31.59 -15.92 16.12
C LEU A 21 -30.50 -16.95 15.82
N ASP A 22 -30.72 -18.22 16.12
CA ASP A 22 -29.77 -19.29 15.82
C ASP A 22 -29.54 -19.43 14.31
N LEU A 23 -30.61 -19.36 13.51
CA LEU A 23 -30.50 -19.37 12.04
C LEU A 23 -29.78 -18.13 11.50
N GLU A 24 -30.09 -16.94 12.02
CA GLU A 24 -29.41 -15.70 11.65
C GLU A 24 -27.91 -15.75 12.00
N LEU A 25 -27.58 -16.27 13.19
CA LEU A 25 -26.20 -16.43 13.64
C LEU A 25 -25.42 -17.38 12.72
N GLU A 26 -25.99 -18.53 12.40
CA GLU A 26 -25.37 -19.50 11.48
C GLU A 26 -25.19 -18.93 10.07
N PHE A 27 -26.18 -18.18 9.57
CA PHE A 27 -26.08 -17.50 8.29
C PHE A 27 -24.94 -16.48 8.27
N VAL A 28 -24.86 -15.62 9.29
CA VAL A 28 -23.80 -14.61 9.41
C VAL A 28 -22.42 -15.27 9.53
N LYS A 29 -22.28 -16.33 10.34
CA LYS A 29 -21.01 -17.06 10.44
C LYS A 29 -20.55 -17.59 9.08
N ARG A 30 -21.44 -18.25 8.34
CA ARG A 30 -21.12 -18.78 7.00
C ARG A 30 -20.76 -17.68 6.01
N GLN A 31 -21.45 -16.54 6.05
CA GLN A 31 -21.08 -15.40 5.21
C GLN A 31 -19.68 -14.89 5.56
N ASN A 32 -19.38 -14.70 6.83
CA ASN A 32 -18.05 -14.25 7.27
C ASN A 32 -16.95 -15.24 6.87
N GLU A 33 -17.20 -16.55 6.99
CA GLU A 33 -16.27 -17.58 6.53
C GLU A 33 -16.00 -17.49 5.03
N LEU A 34 -17.05 -17.31 4.22
CA LEU A 34 -16.93 -17.12 2.78
C LEU A 34 -16.14 -15.86 2.43
N GLU A 35 -16.37 -14.75 3.13
CA GLU A 35 -15.63 -13.51 2.94
C GLU A 35 -14.15 -13.67 3.27
N ILE A 36 -13.82 -14.36 4.37
CA ILE A 36 -12.43 -14.65 4.75
C ILE A 36 -11.76 -15.53 3.69
N ILE A 37 -12.43 -16.58 3.21
CA ILE A 37 -11.90 -17.46 2.16
C ILE A 37 -11.64 -16.66 0.88
N LYS A 38 -12.62 -15.86 0.45
CA LYS A 38 -12.49 -15.01 -0.73
C LYS A 38 -11.32 -14.03 -0.60
N ALA A 39 -11.21 -13.34 0.53
CA ALA A 39 -10.12 -12.39 0.78
C ALA A 39 -8.74 -13.07 0.75
N ARG A 40 -8.62 -14.28 1.33
CA ARG A 40 -7.38 -15.07 1.29
C ARG A 40 -7.00 -15.47 -0.12
N GLN A 41 -7.95 -15.99 -0.91
CA GLN A 41 -7.69 -16.41 -2.29
C GLN A 41 -7.28 -15.24 -3.19
N LEU A 42 -7.93 -14.08 -3.02
CA LEU A 42 -7.56 -12.87 -3.74
C LEU A 42 -6.15 -12.40 -3.37
N ALA A 43 -5.82 -12.36 -2.07
CA ALA A 43 -4.50 -11.98 -1.60
C ALA A 43 -3.41 -12.94 -2.11
N GLU A 44 -3.68 -14.25 -2.10
CA GLU A 44 -2.74 -15.26 -2.61
C GLU A 44 -2.49 -15.12 -4.12
N THR A 45 -3.57 -14.91 -4.89
CA THR A 45 -3.49 -14.71 -6.34
C THR A 45 -2.70 -13.44 -6.67
N GLU A 46 -2.96 -12.34 -5.97
CA GLU A 46 -2.26 -11.08 -6.19
C GLU A 46 -0.78 -11.19 -5.80
N ALA A 47 -0.48 -11.81 -4.67
CA ALA A 47 0.91 -12.06 -4.27
C ALA A 47 1.64 -12.92 -5.31
N GLU A 48 0.98 -13.93 -5.87
CA GLU A 48 1.55 -14.77 -6.92
C GLU A 48 1.78 -14.00 -8.22
N ARG A 49 0.82 -13.15 -8.61
CA ARG A 49 0.97 -12.26 -9.77
C ARG A 49 2.18 -11.34 -9.59
N VAL A 50 2.30 -10.68 -8.44
CA VAL A 50 3.44 -9.79 -8.14
C VAL A 50 4.76 -10.57 -8.16
N ARG A 51 4.80 -11.76 -7.55
CA ARG A 51 6.00 -12.63 -7.60
C ARG A 51 6.40 -12.95 -9.04
N ARG A 52 5.46 -13.34 -9.90
CA ARG A 52 5.74 -13.64 -11.31
C ARG A 52 6.24 -12.43 -12.08
N MET A 53 5.64 -11.26 -11.87
CA MET A 53 6.09 -10.02 -12.50
C MET A 53 7.51 -9.66 -12.07
N VAL A 54 7.80 -9.67 -10.76
CA VAL A 54 9.13 -9.38 -10.21
C VAL A 54 10.16 -10.39 -10.70
N ALA A 55 9.81 -11.68 -10.74
CA ALA A 55 10.68 -12.72 -11.25
C ALA A 55 10.98 -12.56 -12.75
N ALA A 56 9.99 -12.18 -13.55
CA ALA A 56 10.14 -11.95 -14.98
C ALA A 56 11.02 -10.73 -15.30
N ILE A 57 10.93 -9.66 -14.49
CA ILE A 57 11.81 -8.49 -14.62
C ILE A 57 13.24 -8.85 -14.16
N GLY A 58 13.36 -9.61 -13.08
CA GLY A 58 14.62 -10.02 -12.49
C GLY A 58 15.21 -8.98 -11.54
N ARG A 59 15.93 -9.47 -10.51
CA ARG A 59 16.55 -8.63 -9.47
C ARG A 59 17.48 -7.57 -10.05
N ASP A 60 18.36 -7.97 -10.96
CA ASP A 60 19.42 -7.10 -11.45
C ASP A 60 18.85 -5.94 -12.29
N THR A 61 17.80 -6.21 -13.06
CA THR A 61 17.05 -5.17 -13.79
C THR A 61 16.40 -4.17 -12.83
N ILE A 62 15.75 -4.64 -11.75
CA ILE A 62 15.13 -3.76 -10.75
C ILE A 62 16.20 -2.89 -10.06
N VAL A 63 17.35 -3.48 -9.74
CA VAL A 63 18.49 -2.76 -9.14
C VAL A 63 19.04 -1.71 -10.11
N ALA A 64 19.23 -2.07 -11.39
CA ALA A 64 19.71 -1.15 -12.41
C ALA A 64 18.74 0.03 -12.62
N VAL A 65 17.43 -0.22 -12.66
CA VAL A 65 16.41 0.83 -12.74
C VAL A 65 16.45 1.74 -11.52
N ALA A 66 16.62 1.20 -10.31
CA ALA A 66 16.73 2.00 -9.10
C ALA A 66 18.03 2.83 -9.04
N GLN A 67 19.12 2.33 -9.62
CA GLN A 67 20.43 2.99 -9.65
C GLN A 67 20.59 4.01 -10.78
N ALA A 68 19.77 3.91 -11.84
CA ALA A 68 19.88 4.77 -13.02
C ALA A 68 19.82 6.28 -12.71
N GLY A 69 18.94 6.70 -11.78
CA GLY A 69 18.85 8.09 -11.34
C GLY A 69 20.11 8.59 -10.63
N PRO A 70 20.52 7.97 -9.50
CA PRO A 70 21.75 8.33 -8.79
C PRO A 70 23.02 8.27 -9.66
N GLU A 71 23.14 7.28 -10.55
CA GLU A 71 24.30 7.15 -11.43
C GLU A 71 24.36 8.26 -12.48
N MET A 72 23.22 8.62 -13.08
CA MET A 72 23.15 9.73 -14.03
C MET A 72 23.48 11.06 -13.35
N GLN A 73 22.99 11.28 -12.12
CA GLN A 73 23.35 12.43 -11.30
C GLN A 73 24.87 12.47 -11.03
N ALA A 74 25.48 11.35 -10.63
CA ALA A 74 26.91 11.26 -10.40
C ALA A 74 27.74 11.53 -11.66
N LYS A 75 27.31 11.03 -12.83
CA LYS A 75 27.96 11.28 -14.12
C LYS A 75 27.88 12.75 -14.54
N LEU A 76 26.72 13.39 -14.39
CA LEU A 76 26.55 14.83 -14.70
C LEU A 76 27.43 15.69 -13.80
N LEU A 77 27.46 15.42 -12.49
CA LEU A 77 28.33 16.12 -11.55
C LEU A 77 29.82 15.91 -11.88
N GLY A 78 30.19 14.69 -12.25
CA GLY A 78 31.55 14.35 -12.71
C GLY A 78 31.94 15.08 -13.99
N GLY A 79 31.04 15.16 -14.98
CA GLY A 79 31.23 15.88 -16.24
C GLY A 79 31.33 17.40 -16.09
N LEU A 80 30.66 17.96 -15.07
CA LEU A 80 30.78 19.36 -14.68
C LEU A 80 32.05 19.65 -13.84
N GLY A 81 32.85 18.63 -13.54
CA GLY A 81 34.07 18.78 -12.72
C GLY A 81 33.81 19.07 -11.24
N LEU A 82 32.57 18.92 -10.76
CA LEU A 82 32.13 19.30 -9.42
C LEU A 82 32.50 18.22 -8.39
N LYS A 83 33.79 17.90 -8.26
CA LYS A 83 34.29 17.09 -7.14
C LYS A 83 34.49 17.98 -5.91
N GLY A 84 33.45 18.16 -5.10
CA GLY A 84 33.59 18.77 -3.78
C GLY A 84 34.10 20.21 -3.76
N TYR A 85 33.88 20.99 -4.82
CA TYR A 85 34.26 22.40 -4.84
C TYR A 85 33.23 23.24 -4.05
N LEU A 86 33.61 23.63 -2.84
CA LEU A 86 33.03 24.78 -2.15
C LEU A 86 33.49 26.02 -2.92
N ILE A 87 32.69 26.53 -3.85
CA ILE A 87 33.01 27.83 -4.47
C ILE A 87 32.64 28.90 -3.45
N THR A 88 33.67 29.41 -2.78
CA THR A 88 33.57 30.59 -1.93
C THR A 88 33.75 31.82 -2.81
N ASP A 89 32.65 32.38 -3.31
CA ASP A 89 32.67 33.82 -3.54
C ASP A 89 32.63 34.45 -2.14
N GLY A 90 33.63 35.27 -1.79
CA GLY A 90 34.14 35.55 -0.43
C GLY A 90 33.17 36.10 0.63
N LYS A 91 31.85 36.04 0.41
CA LYS A 91 30.78 36.47 1.32
C LYS A 91 29.80 35.35 1.70
N SER A 92 29.75 34.22 0.98
CA SER A 92 28.87 33.08 1.33
C SER A 92 29.37 31.76 0.73
N PRO A 93 29.67 30.73 1.54
CA PRO A 93 30.06 29.41 1.02
C PRO A 93 28.85 28.71 0.40
N VAL A 94 28.84 28.52 -0.93
CA VAL A 94 27.80 27.75 -1.61
C VAL A 94 28.29 26.31 -1.77
N ASN A 95 27.56 25.37 -1.16
CA ASN A 95 27.82 23.95 -1.36
C ASN A 95 27.17 23.49 -2.68
N LEU A 96 27.95 23.51 -3.75
CA LEU A 96 27.51 23.15 -5.10
C LEU A 96 26.99 21.71 -5.22
N PHE A 97 27.33 20.82 -4.28
CA PHE A 97 26.75 19.48 -4.20
C PHE A 97 25.25 19.53 -3.89
N ASN A 98 24.85 20.34 -2.91
CA ASN A 98 23.45 20.51 -2.52
C ASN A 98 22.66 21.34 -3.55
N THR A 99 23.29 22.36 -4.14
CA THR A 99 22.65 23.20 -5.16
C THR A 99 22.37 22.44 -6.45
N ALA A 100 23.29 21.58 -6.89
CA ALA A 100 23.07 20.75 -8.07
C ALA A 100 21.97 19.70 -7.86
N GLN A 101 21.85 19.12 -6.65
CA GLN A 101 20.72 18.25 -6.32
C GLN A 101 19.37 18.96 -6.43
N GLY A 102 19.28 20.22 -5.97
CA GLY A 102 18.07 21.04 -6.09
C GLY A 102 17.68 21.35 -7.55
N LEU A 103 18.66 21.59 -8.41
CA LEU A 103 18.42 21.88 -9.83
C LEU A 103 18.09 20.62 -10.64
N ILE A 104 18.70 19.48 -10.34
CA ILE A 104 18.46 18.21 -11.05
C ILE A 104 17.10 17.61 -10.64
N ASN A 105 16.71 17.69 -9.37
CA ASN A 105 15.38 17.24 -8.93
C ASN A 105 14.25 18.18 -9.37
N GLY A 106 14.53 19.46 -9.62
CA GLY A 106 13.56 20.42 -10.17
C GLY A 106 13.25 20.24 -11.66
N GLY A 107 13.97 19.37 -12.37
CA GLY A 107 13.77 19.11 -13.80
C GLY A 107 12.62 18.13 -14.13
N VAL A 108 11.96 17.55 -13.12
CA VAL A 108 10.83 16.60 -13.30
C VAL A 108 9.56 17.10 -12.59
N SER A 109 9.41 18.40 -12.42
CA SER A 109 8.08 18.99 -12.16
C SER A 109 7.47 19.41 -13.48
N THR A 110 6.59 18.55 -14.00
CA THR A 110 5.56 18.87 -14.98
C THR A 110 4.97 20.25 -14.66
N GLN A 111 5.15 21.19 -15.57
CA GLN A 111 4.35 22.42 -15.57
C GLN A 111 2.91 22.02 -15.89
N GLU A 112 2.05 21.94 -14.87
CA GLU A 112 0.64 22.22 -15.04
C GLU A 112 0.44 23.71 -14.73
N HIS A 113 0.07 24.47 -15.77
CA HIS A 113 -0.37 25.85 -15.63
C HIS A 113 -1.89 25.87 -15.39
N PRO A 114 -2.39 26.76 -14.50
CA PRO A 114 -3.81 27.09 -14.45
C PRO A 114 -4.27 27.90 -15.67
#